data_AF-A0A2S5UWX4-F1
#
_entry.id   AF-A0A2S5UWX4-F1
#
_cell.length_a   1.000
_cell.length_b   1.000
_cell.length_c   1.000
_cell.angle_alpha   90.00
_cell.angle_beta   90.00
_cell.angle_gamma   90.00
#
_symmetry.space_group_name_H-M   'P 1'
#
loop_
_entity.id
_entity.type
_entity.pdbx_description
1 polymer ?
#
loop_
_entity_poly.entity_id
_entity_poly.type
_entity_poly.pdbx_seq_one_letter_code
_entity_poly.pdbx_strand_id
1 'polypeptide(L)'
;MGSLAEISEAVGAKMRGRLEDALARRAELHGGGDGEGDGGGDGEARAGADATAESSGPAGTAASAASAAELPAAATDRDGAGRAWVAQPMHSDAAIRAQTGRGWDDWIDAIDAGVGRDAAHPRIVEWVMANSEQNGWWSQGIAVSFERMTGRRLAGQMPDGTFTANRSRTLTVDREVLRELVADNETRDALLGFETEFRSKVASKTYKVLIARGDEPMGGLLFTFDAASNGRTKLAISHEKLQVFDEIELWKAYWGDWLDALEASLV
;
A
#
# COMPACT_ATOMS: atom_id res chain seq x y z
N MET A 1 -24.76 26.25 -3.88
CA MET A 1 -24.91 24.92 -3.27
C MET A 1 -26.35 24.41 -3.40
N GLY A 2 -26.56 23.39 -4.24
CA GLY A 2 -27.85 22.68 -4.35
C GLY A 2 -28.13 21.79 -3.15
N SER A 3 -29.29 21.12 -3.15
CA SER A 3 -29.61 20.10 -2.15
C SER A 3 -28.62 18.92 -2.22
N LEU A 4 -28.53 18.13 -1.14
CA LEU A 4 -27.63 16.97 -1.10
C LEU A 4 -27.94 15.95 -2.20
N ALA A 5 -29.22 15.78 -2.53
CA ALA A 5 -29.66 14.93 -3.63
C ALA A 5 -29.18 15.48 -4.99
N GLU A 6 -29.32 16.79 -5.24
CA GLU A 6 -28.84 17.40 -6.49
C GLU A 6 -27.32 17.32 -6.63
N ILE A 7 -26.58 17.54 -5.53
CA ILE A 7 -25.11 17.38 -5.52
C ILE A 7 -24.74 15.94 -5.86
N SER A 8 -25.38 14.97 -5.20
CA SER A 8 -25.11 13.54 -5.39
C SER A 8 -25.40 13.10 -6.83
N GLU A 9 -26.57 13.46 -7.35
CA GLU A 9 -26.99 13.17 -8.73
C GLU A 9 -26.03 13.81 -9.75
N ALA A 10 -25.63 15.07 -9.54
CA ALA A 10 -24.73 15.78 -10.44
C ALA A 10 -23.33 15.13 -10.49
N VAL A 11 -22.78 14.74 -9.32
CA VAL A 11 -21.50 14.04 -9.25
C VAL A 11 -21.60 12.66 -9.89
N GLY A 12 -22.62 11.87 -9.51
CA GLY A 12 -22.86 10.54 -10.07
C GLY A 12 -23.01 10.57 -11.59
N ALA A 13 -23.81 11.50 -12.12
CA ALA A 13 -23.98 11.69 -13.56
C ALA A 13 -22.66 12.01 -14.27
N LYS A 14 -21.84 12.91 -13.69
CA LYS A 14 -20.53 13.30 -14.25
C LYS A 14 -19.50 12.16 -14.20
N MET A 15 -19.60 11.28 -13.21
CA MET A 15 -18.67 10.18 -13.00
C MET A 15 -19.08 8.89 -13.68
N ARG A 16 -20.35 8.73 -14.10
CA ARG A 16 -20.90 7.49 -14.68
C ARG A 16 -20.03 6.89 -15.79
N GLY A 17 -19.67 7.68 -16.81
CA GLY A 17 -18.83 7.21 -17.91
C GLY A 17 -17.44 6.78 -17.45
N ARG A 18 -16.79 7.61 -16.61
CA ARG A 18 -15.47 7.29 -16.03
C ARG A 18 -15.50 6.05 -15.16
N LEU A 19 -16.61 5.81 -14.46
CA LEU A 19 -16.79 4.62 -13.64
C LEU A 19 -16.84 3.37 -14.52
N GLU A 20 -17.64 3.38 -15.60
CA GLU A 20 -17.66 2.25 -16.54
C GLU A 20 -16.28 1.99 -17.15
N ASP A 21 -15.56 3.04 -17.55
CA ASP A 21 -14.18 2.89 -18.07
C ASP A 21 -13.23 2.29 -17.02
N ALA A 22 -13.34 2.73 -15.76
CA ALA A 22 -12.53 2.20 -14.67
C ALA A 22 -12.87 0.73 -14.36
N LEU A 23 -14.16 0.36 -14.40
CA LEU A 23 -14.61 -1.01 -14.22
C LEU A 23 -14.11 -1.94 -15.35
N ALA A 24 -14.19 -1.48 -16.61
CA ALA A 24 -13.66 -2.20 -17.75
C ALA A 24 -12.14 -2.43 -17.61
N ARG A 25 -11.39 -1.37 -17.26
CA ARG A 25 -9.94 -1.48 -17.04
C ARG A 25 -9.60 -2.41 -15.89
N ARG A 26 -10.37 -2.39 -14.80
CA ARG A 26 -10.22 -3.35 -13.69
C ARG A 26 -10.45 -4.78 -14.17
N ALA A 27 -11.49 -5.03 -14.96
CA ALA A 27 -11.78 -6.36 -15.48
C ALA A 27 -10.60 -6.91 -16.32
N GLU A 28 -9.96 -6.07 -17.14
CA GLU A 28 -8.74 -6.45 -17.87
C GLU A 28 -7.56 -6.82 -16.94
N LEU A 29 -7.37 -6.07 -15.85
CA LEU A 29 -6.32 -6.36 -14.87
C LEU A 29 -6.53 -7.70 -14.14
N HIS A 30 -7.78 -8.13 -14.00
CA HIS A 30 -8.14 -9.42 -13.39
C HIS A 30 -8.20 -10.57 -14.41
N GLY A 31 -8.51 -10.28 -15.68
CA GLY A 31 -8.68 -11.26 -16.75
C GLY A 31 -7.41 -11.63 -17.52
N GLY A 32 -6.26 -11.05 -17.21
CA GLY A 32 -4.98 -11.31 -17.91
C GLY A 32 -4.32 -12.67 -17.62
N GLY A 33 -5.05 -13.65 -17.08
CA GLY A 33 -4.52 -14.93 -16.61
C GLY A 33 -4.74 -16.15 -17.53
N ASP A 34 -5.63 -16.07 -18.51
CA ASP A 34 -6.04 -17.26 -19.28
C ASP A 34 -5.72 -17.13 -20.78
N GLY A 35 -4.58 -17.67 -21.20
CA GLY A 35 -4.21 -17.79 -22.60
C GLY A 35 -2.79 -18.31 -22.84
N GLU A 36 -2.59 -19.63 -22.66
CA GLU A 36 -1.98 -20.58 -23.63
C GLU A 36 -1.43 -21.80 -22.87
N GLY A 37 -2.28 -22.83 -22.71
CA GLY A 37 -1.84 -24.17 -22.38
C GLY A 37 -1.78 -25.00 -23.66
N ASP A 38 -0.58 -25.45 -24.06
CA ASP A 38 -0.41 -26.61 -24.92
C ASP A 38 0.96 -27.30 -24.66
N GLY A 39 0.92 -28.63 -24.60
CA GLY A 39 2.07 -29.57 -24.55
C GLY A 39 2.68 -29.76 -23.16
N GLY A 40 2.34 -30.79 -22.36
CA GLY A 40 2.27 -32.21 -22.72
C GLY A 40 3.62 -32.89 -22.44
N GLY A 41 3.69 -33.77 -21.44
CA GLY A 41 4.90 -34.55 -21.16
C GLY A 41 4.94 -35.26 -19.82
N ASP A 42 4.26 -36.40 -19.76
CA ASP A 42 4.31 -37.41 -18.69
C ASP A 42 5.74 -37.93 -18.41
N GLY A 43 6.01 -38.37 -17.18
CA GLY A 43 7.26 -39.07 -16.86
C GLY A 43 7.45 -39.40 -15.38
N GLU A 44 6.71 -40.39 -14.88
CA GLU A 44 6.82 -40.93 -13.52
C GLU A 44 7.98 -41.93 -13.34
N ALA A 45 8.53 -41.95 -12.11
CA ALA A 45 9.22 -43.02 -11.38
C ALA A 45 10.68 -43.40 -11.73
N ARG A 46 11.57 -43.40 -10.72
CA ARG A 46 11.84 -44.56 -9.85
C ARG A 46 12.95 -44.28 -8.81
N ALA A 47 12.78 -44.94 -7.66
CA ALA A 47 13.66 -44.97 -6.50
C ALA A 47 14.97 -45.74 -6.71
N GLY A 48 15.95 -45.48 -5.84
CA GLY A 48 17.14 -46.30 -5.64
C GLY A 48 17.92 -45.86 -4.39
N ALA A 49 17.92 -46.72 -3.37
CA ALA A 49 18.65 -46.59 -2.11
C ALA A 49 20.15 -46.94 -2.28
N ASP A 50 21.02 -46.47 -1.37
CA ASP A 50 21.68 -47.30 -0.33
C ASP A 50 22.95 -46.66 0.27
N ALA A 51 23.22 -47.02 1.54
CA ALA A 51 24.50 -47.16 2.25
C ALA A 51 25.31 -45.89 2.63
N THR A 52 25.26 -45.42 3.89
CA THR A 52 26.06 -45.80 5.10
C THR A 52 27.55 -45.45 5.08
N ALA A 53 28.01 -44.63 6.03
CA ALA A 53 29.24 -44.86 6.82
C ALA A 53 29.37 -43.88 8.00
N GLU A 54 29.69 -44.45 9.15
CA GLU A 54 29.90 -43.84 10.48
C GLU A 54 31.26 -43.12 10.61
N SER A 55 31.38 -42.16 11.55
CA SER A 55 32.09 -42.37 12.84
C SER A 55 32.54 -41.08 13.55
N SER A 56 32.13 -41.00 14.84
CA SER A 56 32.87 -40.65 16.08
C SER A 56 33.83 -39.44 16.19
N GLY A 57 33.60 -38.64 17.25
CA GLY A 57 34.34 -37.42 17.67
C GLY A 57 35.75 -37.62 18.25
N PRO A 58 36.31 -36.66 19.05
CA PRO A 58 35.72 -36.22 20.32
C PRO A 58 35.88 -34.72 20.67
N ALA A 59 35.41 -34.38 21.87
CA ALA A 59 35.31 -33.06 22.49
C ALA A 59 36.63 -32.33 22.79
N GLY A 60 36.56 -31.00 22.85
CA GLY A 60 37.57 -30.11 23.41
C GLY A 60 36.97 -28.76 23.81
N THR A 61 36.91 -28.51 25.12
CA THR A 61 36.49 -27.28 25.79
C THR A 61 37.55 -26.17 25.66
N ALA A 62 37.16 -24.93 25.35
CA ALA A 62 37.80 -23.71 25.89
C ALA A 62 36.99 -22.45 25.57
N ALA A 63 36.93 -21.56 26.55
CA ALA A 63 36.21 -20.30 26.56
C ALA A 63 36.98 -19.13 25.92
N SER A 64 36.25 -18.03 25.75
CA SER A 64 36.71 -16.63 25.67
C SER A 64 37.13 -16.09 24.31
N ALA A 65 36.26 -15.26 23.71
CA ALA A 65 36.38 -13.80 23.80
C ALA A 65 35.34 -13.14 22.88
N ALA A 66 34.54 -12.24 23.43
CA ALA A 66 33.68 -11.36 22.66
C ALA A 66 34.55 -10.47 21.75
N SER A 67 34.30 -10.52 20.45
CA SER A 67 34.79 -9.51 19.51
C SER A 67 33.58 -8.80 18.95
N ALA A 68 33.39 -7.56 19.40
CA ALA A 68 32.49 -6.61 18.79
C ALA A 68 32.97 -6.38 17.36
N ALA A 69 32.20 -6.87 16.39
CA ALA A 69 32.41 -6.55 14.99
C ALA A 69 31.94 -5.10 14.77
N GLU A 70 32.90 -4.18 14.87
CA GLU A 70 32.79 -2.80 14.44
C GLU A 70 32.53 -2.80 12.92
N LEU A 71 31.36 -2.33 12.51
CA LEU A 71 31.01 -2.18 11.09
C LEU A 71 31.90 -1.08 10.46
N PRO A 72 32.48 -1.30 9.27
CA PRO A 72 33.36 -0.31 8.66
C PRO A 72 32.59 0.94 8.24
N ALA A 73 33.06 2.09 8.73
CA ALA A 73 32.66 3.41 8.24
C ALA A 73 33.29 3.66 6.87
N ALA A 74 32.51 3.48 5.81
CA ALA A 74 32.83 3.99 4.48
C ALA A 74 31.59 4.71 3.94
N ALA A 75 31.40 5.97 4.34
CA ALA A 75 30.53 6.89 3.63
C ALA A 75 31.24 7.31 2.35
N THR A 76 30.93 6.64 1.23
CA THR A 76 31.28 7.17 -0.10
C THR A 76 30.12 8.03 -0.57
N ASP A 77 30.38 9.33 -0.71
CA ASP A 77 29.49 10.28 -1.36
C ASP A 77 29.32 9.87 -2.84
N ARG A 78 28.30 9.06 -3.12
CA ARG A 78 27.89 8.73 -4.48
C ARG A 78 26.81 9.71 -4.90
N ASP A 79 27.26 10.83 -5.44
CA ASP A 79 26.39 11.73 -6.18
C ASP A 79 25.86 11.03 -7.46
N GLY A 80 24.54 10.90 -7.54
CA GLY A 80 23.81 11.14 -8.79
C GLY A 80 23.63 10.02 -9.82
N ALA A 81 24.09 8.79 -9.59
CA ALA A 81 23.77 7.65 -10.47
C ALA A 81 23.02 6.57 -9.67
N GLY A 82 21.78 6.89 -9.30
CA GLY A 82 20.96 6.05 -8.42
C GLY A 82 20.69 4.67 -9.00
N ARG A 83 20.85 3.65 -8.17
CA ARG A 83 20.35 2.29 -8.46
C ARG A 83 18.90 2.38 -8.95
N ALA A 84 18.58 1.68 -10.03
CA ALA A 84 17.19 1.57 -10.48
C ALA A 84 16.41 0.74 -9.44
N TRP A 85 15.61 1.41 -8.61
CA TRP A 85 14.71 0.75 -7.67
C TRP A 85 13.42 0.28 -8.37
N VAL A 86 12.88 -0.85 -7.93
CA VAL A 86 11.63 -1.41 -8.50
C VAL A 86 10.43 -0.51 -8.19
N ALA A 87 10.44 0.17 -7.04
CA ALA A 87 9.43 1.13 -6.64
C ALA A 87 10.02 2.25 -5.77
N GLN A 88 9.33 3.37 -5.70
CA GLN A 88 9.73 4.53 -4.90
C GLN A 88 9.60 4.24 -3.38
N PRO A 89 10.58 4.64 -2.56
CA PRO A 89 10.53 4.53 -1.11
C PRO A 89 9.50 5.50 -0.49
N MET A 90 9.22 5.35 0.81
CA MET A 90 8.25 6.22 1.52
C MET A 90 8.74 7.66 1.72
N HIS A 91 10.05 7.87 1.76
CA HIS A 91 10.70 9.16 1.93
C HIS A 91 11.73 9.38 0.83
N SER A 92 12.00 10.63 0.45
CA SER A 92 13.07 10.93 -0.49
C SER A 92 14.43 10.55 0.08
N ASP A 93 15.42 10.31 -0.80
CA ASP A 93 16.79 10.00 -0.38
C ASP A 93 17.39 11.10 0.53
N ALA A 94 17.11 12.37 0.20
CA ALA A 94 17.52 13.50 1.02
C ALA A 94 16.88 13.47 2.43
N ALA A 95 15.60 13.09 2.54
CA ALA A 95 14.91 13.05 3.81
C ALA A 95 15.43 11.90 4.71
N ILE A 96 15.67 10.71 4.15
CA ILE A 96 16.22 9.60 4.94
C ILE A 96 17.67 9.90 5.36
N ARG A 97 18.48 10.48 4.47
CA ARG A 97 19.86 10.84 4.78
C ARG A 97 19.94 11.89 5.89
N ALA A 98 19.09 12.90 5.86
CA ALA A 98 19.02 13.92 6.90
C ALA A 98 18.64 13.32 8.28
N GLN A 99 17.80 12.29 8.29
CA GLN A 99 17.33 11.65 9.52
C GLN A 99 18.30 10.60 10.07
N THR A 100 18.85 9.76 9.19
CA THR A 100 19.56 8.54 9.60
C THR A 100 21.05 8.57 9.30
N GLY A 101 21.54 9.62 8.63
CA GLY A 101 22.93 9.71 8.17
C GLY A 101 23.27 8.73 7.03
N ARG A 102 22.29 8.05 6.43
CA ARG A 102 22.47 7.04 5.36
C ARG A 102 21.49 7.28 4.22
N GLY A 103 21.94 7.15 2.98
CA GLY A 103 21.06 7.15 1.81
C GLY A 103 20.31 5.81 1.67
N TRP A 104 19.38 5.73 0.73
CA TRP A 104 18.61 4.51 0.48
C TRP A 104 19.47 3.37 -0.07
N ASP A 105 20.42 3.67 -0.94
CA ASP A 105 21.35 2.64 -1.46
C ASP A 105 22.20 2.05 -0.32
N ASP A 106 22.67 2.87 0.62
CA ASP A 106 23.41 2.42 1.81
C ASP A 106 22.53 1.54 2.72
N TRP A 107 21.26 1.89 2.88
CA TRP A 107 20.31 1.09 3.66
C TRP A 107 20.02 -0.27 3.01
N ILE A 108 19.86 -0.31 1.68
CA ILE A 108 19.66 -1.55 0.94
C ILE A 108 20.86 -2.47 1.13
N ASP A 109 22.06 -1.94 0.90
CA ASP A 109 23.30 -2.72 1.00
C ASP A 109 23.53 -3.21 2.45
N ALA A 110 23.22 -2.37 3.45
CA ALA A 110 23.34 -2.75 4.86
C ALA A 110 22.37 -3.86 5.27
N ILE A 111 21.10 -3.80 4.83
CA ILE A 111 20.09 -4.83 5.14
C ILE A 111 20.41 -6.14 4.40
N ASP A 112 20.80 -6.05 3.13
CA ASP A 112 21.24 -7.20 2.33
C ASP A 112 22.43 -7.93 2.97
N ALA A 113 23.42 -7.18 3.43
CA ALA A 113 24.60 -7.75 4.10
C ALA A 113 24.31 -8.24 5.52
N GLY A 114 23.31 -7.65 6.20
CA GLY A 114 22.96 -7.94 7.58
C GLY A 114 22.03 -9.13 7.74
N VAL A 115 20.73 -8.91 7.53
CA VAL A 115 19.70 -9.96 7.67
C VAL A 115 19.41 -10.72 6.38
N GLY A 116 19.91 -10.23 5.26
CA GLY A 116 19.72 -10.85 3.96
C GLY A 116 18.51 -10.30 3.22
N ARG A 117 18.63 -10.32 1.88
CA ARG A 117 17.62 -9.79 0.95
C ARG A 117 16.23 -10.35 1.18
N ASP A 118 16.12 -11.60 1.61
CA ASP A 118 14.85 -12.34 1.76
C ASP A 118 14.33 -12.40 3.21
N ALA A 119 14.94 -11.66 4.14
CA ALA A 119 14.48 -11.61 5.53
C ALA A 119 13.03 -11.16 5.67
N ALA A 120 12.24 -11.78 6.55
CA ALA A 120 10.87 -11.36 6.80
C ALA A 120 10.81 -9.95 7.41
N HIS A 121 9.74 -9.21 7.12
CA HIS A 121 9.53 -7.83 7.59
C HIS A 121 9.92 -7.58 9.05
N PRO A 122 9.41 -8.36 10.05
CA PRO A 122 9.73 -8.11 11.45
C PRO A 122 11.22 -8.22 11.74
N ARG A 123 11.92 -9.11 11.01
CA ARG A 123 13.33 -9.34 11.20
C ARG A 123 14.20 -8.21 10.65
N ILE A 124 13.76 -7.56 9.57
CA ILE A 124 14.39 -6.33 9.06
C ILE A 124 14.20 -5.21 10.08
N VAL A 125 13.00 -5.03 10.64
CA VAL A 125 12.72 -4.00 11.65
C VAL A 125 13.58 -4.19 12.91
N GLU A 126 13.64 -5.41 13.43
CA GLU A 126 14.48 -5.75 14.59
C GLU A 126 15.97 -5.49 14.31
N TRP A 127 16.45 -5.84 13.11
CA TRP A 127 17.83 -5.61 12.74
C TRP A 127 18.15 -4.12 12.61
N VAL A 128 17.27 -3.31 12.01
CA VAL A 128 17.44 -1.86 11.92
C VAL A 128 17.51 -1.24 13.32
N MET A 129 16.60 -1.62 14.24
CA MET A 129 16.62 -1.13 15.62
C MET A 129 17.89 -1.55 16.38
N ALA A 130 18.41 -2.76 16.11
CA ALA A 130 19.61 -3.27 16.78
C ALA A 130 20.92 -2.67 16.24
N ASN A 131 20.92 -2.19 14.98
CA ASN A 131 22.14 -1.76 14.27
C ASN A 131 22.12 -0.26 13.91
N SER A 132 21.17 0.50 14.44
CA SER A 132 21.09 1.95 14.25
C SER A 132 20.38 2.64 15.41
N GLU A 133 20.51 3.95 15.50
CA GLU A 133 19.82 4.76 16.52
C GLU A 133 18.34 5.05 16.17
N GLN A 134 17.78 4.35 15.19
CA GLN A 134 16.42 4.60 14.71
C GLN A 134 15.38 4.03 15.67
N ASN A 135 14.34 4.81 15.92
CA ASN A 135 13.19 4.34 16.71
C ASN A 135 12.33 3.34 15.92
N GLY A 136 11.36 2.71 16.59
CA GLY A 136 10.49 1.70 15.98
C GLY A 136 9.70 2.21 14.77
N TRP A 137 9.33 3.49 14.73
CA TRP A 137 8.61 4.09 13.61
C TRP A 137 9.51 4.24 12.37
N TRP A 138 10.72 4.78 12.54
CA TRP A 138 11.70 4.88 11.45
C TRP A 138 12.15 3.52 10.95
N SER A 139 12.33 2.55 11.86
CA SER A 139 12.73 1.19 11.52
C SER A 139 11.67 0.47 10.67
N GLN A 140 10.38 0.68 10.96
CA GLN A 140 9.27 0.22 10.12
C GLN A 140 9.31 0.87 8.73
N GLY A 141 9.49 2.18 8.65
CA GLY A 141 9.56 2.92 7.38
C GLY A 141 10.74 2.48 6.49
N ILE A 142 11.90 2.19 7.10
CA ILE A 142 13.07 1.66 6.41
C ILE A 142 12.79 0.24 5.88
N ALA A 143 12.22 -0.66 6.69
CA ALA A 143 11.87 -2.00 6.26
C ALA A 143 10.87 -2.01 5.09
N VAL A 144 9.79 -1.20 5.18
CA VAL A 144 8.81 -1.07 4.08
C VAL A 144 9.47 -0.53 2.80
N SER A 145 10.34 0.48 2.93
CA SER A 145 10.99 1.09 1.77
C SER A 145 12.01 0.15 1.13
N PHE A 146 12.76 -0.62 1.93
CA PHE A 146 13.62 -1.70 1.47
C PHE A 146 12.82 -2.71 0.63
N GLU A 147 11.73 -3.24 1.20
CA GLU A 147 10.88 -4.21 0.51
C GLU A 147 10.32 -3.66 -0.81
N ARG A 148 9.97 -2.37 -0.86
CA ARG A 148 9.53 -1.70 -2.09
C ARG A 148 10.62 -1.60 -3.14
N MET A 149 11.78 -1.09 -2.75
CA MET A 149 12.89 -0.87 -3.68
C MET A 149 13.46 -2.19 -4.21
N THR A 150 13.39 -3.28 -3.42
CA THR A 150 13.81 -4.63 -3.83
C THR A 150 12.69 -5.45 -4.48
N GLY A 151 11.49 -4.89 -4.69
CA GLY A 151 10.37 -5.58 -5.33
C GLY A 151 9.70 -6.67 -4.49
N ARG A 152 9.99 -6.73 -3.18
CA ARG A 152 9.42 -7.69 -2.21
C ARG A 152 8.05 -7.25 -1.67
N ARG A 153 7.72 -5.97 -1.77
CA ARG A 153 6.42 -5.41 -1.40
C ARG A 153 6.07 -4.27 -2.32
N LEU A 154 4.87 -4.23 -2.88
CA LEU A 154 4.52 -3.12 -3.77
C LEU A 154 3.94 -1.94 -2.97
N ALA A 155 4.15 -0.71 -3.46
CA ALA A 155 3.71 0.48 -2.74
C ALA A 155 2.19 0.52 -2.59
N GLY A 156 1.67 0.43 -1.36
CA GLY A 156 0.24 0.36 -1.09
C GLY A 156 -0.27 -1.06 -0.77
N GLN A 157 0.62 -2.06 -0.71
CA GLN A 157 0.30 -3.41 -0.26
C GLN A 157 0.15 -3.50 1.27
N MET A 158 -0.96 -4.07 1.70
CA MET A 158 -1.34 -4.35 3.08
C MET A 158 -0.76 -5.68 3.56
N PRO A 159 -0.67 -5.93 4.89
CA PRO A 159 -0.14 -7.19 5.42
C PRO A 159 -0.89 -8.45 4.97
N ASP A 160 -2.16 -8.31 4.60
CA ASP A 160 -2.99 -9.39 4.07
C ASP A 160 -2.81 -9.63 2.55
N GLY A 161 -1.88 -8.92 1.92
CA GLY A 161 -1.58 -9.03 0.49
C GLY A 161 -2.44 -8.15 -0.41
N THR A 162 -3.50 -7.52 0.11
CA THR A 162 -4.34 -6.59 -0.65
C THR A 162 -3.68 -5.23 -0.84
N PHE A 163 -4.25 -4.38 -1.67
CA PHE A 163 -3.76 -3.03 -1.92
C PHE A 163 -4.78 -1.96 -1.55
N THR A 164 -4.27 -0.74 -1.33
CA THR A 164 -5.08 0.41 -0.96
C THR A 164 -4.72 1.64 -1.82
N ALA A 165 -5.74 2.27 -2.40
CA ALA A 165 -5.62 3.55 -3.13
C ALA A 165 -6.17 4.69 -2.26
N ASN A 166 -5.37 5.74 -2.05
CA ASN A 166 -5.76 6.89 -1.22
C ASN A 166 -5.71 8.22 -2.00
N ARG A 167 -6.76 9.04 -1.81
CA ARG A 167 -6.87 10.40 -2.33
C ARG A 167 -7.50 11.32 -1.28
N SER A 168 -7.15 12.60 -1.30
CA SER A 168 -7.75 13.58 -0.41
C SER A 168 -7.78 14.97 -1.03
N ARG A 169 -8.78 15.77 -0.67
CA ARG A 169 -8.89 17.18 -1.05
C ARG A 169 -9.50 18.01 0.08
N THR A 170 -9.06 19.26 0.18
CA THR A 170 -9.68 20.25 1.06
C THR A 170 -10.80 20.97 0.32
N LEU A 171 -12.04 20.76 0.75
CA LEU A 171 -13.26 21.31 0.14
C LEU A 171 -13.76 22.51 0.96
N THR A 172 -14.35 23.49 0.29
CA THR A 172 -14.88 24.72 0.90
C THR A 172 -16.29 24.56 1.46
N VAL A 173 -16.50 23.49 2.23
CA VAL A 173 -17.78 23.17 2.85
C VAL A 173 -17.60 22.62 4.25
N ASP A 174 -18.60 22.85 5.10
CA ASP A 174 -18.62 22.34 6.45
C ASP A 174 -18.58 20.80 6.49
N ARG A 175 -17.97 20.28 7.54
CA ARG A 175 -17.75 18.85 7.74
C ARG A 175 -19.05 18.07 7.72
N GLU A 176 -20.12 18.59 8.33
CA GLU A 176 -21.36 17.85 8.48
C GLU A 176 -22.08 17.64 7.15
N VAL A 177 -21.95 18.57 6.20
CA VAL A 177 -22.50 18.41 4.83
C VAL A 177 -21.91 17.18 4.14
N LEU A 178 -20.58 17.04 4.17
CA LEU A 178 -19.88 15.91 3.56
C LEU A 178 -20.20 14.59 4.27
N ARG A 179 -20.39 14.64 5.59
CA ARG A 179 -20.78 13.46 6.35
C ARG A 179 -22.20 13.05 6.02
N GLU A 180 -23.12 13.99 5.84
CA GLU A 180 -24.50 13.69 5.47
C GLU A 180 -24.59 13.04 4.09
N LEU A 181 -23.85 13.55 3.09
CA LEU A 181 -23.73 12.97 1.75
C LEU A 181 -23.31 11.50 1.73
N VAL A 182 -22.50 11.08 2.71
CA VAL A 182 -22.02 9.69 2.81
C VAL A 182 -22.91 8.85 3.75
N ALA A 183 -23.51 9.45 4.77
CA ALA A 183 -24.30 8.71 5.75
C ALA A 183 -25.67 8.28 5.22
N ASP A 184 -26.33 9.13 4.43
CA ASP A 184 -27.62 8.83 3.84
C ASP A 184 -27.49 7.85 2.66
N ASN A 185 -28.42 6.90 2.54
CA ASN A 185 -28.29 5.78 1.60
C ASN A 185 -28.51 6.21 0.15
N GLU A 186 -29.60 6.93 -0.14
CA GLU A 186 -29.97 7.30 -1.50
C GLU A 186 -28.96 8.29 -2.09
N THR A 187 -28.57 9.30 -1.29
CA THR A 187 -27.52 10.25 -1.69
C THR A 187 -26.18 9.56 -1.90
N ARG A 188 -25.76 8.65 -1.01
CA ARG A 188 -24.48 7.94 -1.15
C ARG A 188 -24.43 7.07 -2.40
N ASP A 189 -25.48 6.30 -2.70
CA ASP A 189 -25.51 5.43 -3.88
C ASP A 189 -25.43 6.25 -5.17
N ALA A 190 -26.22 7.33 -5.25
CA ALA A 190 -26.17 8.26 -6.38
C ALA A 190 -24.80 8.95 -6.52
N LEU A 191 -24.21 9.37 -5.40
CA LEU A 191 -22.91 10.06 -5.34
C LEU A 191 -21.74 9.17 -5.78
N LEU A 192 -21.76 7.88 -5.41
CA LEU A 192 -20.65 6.96 -5.64
C LEU A 192 -20.83 6.14 -6.94
N GLY A 193 -22.07 5.89 -7.38
CA GLY A 193 -22.37 5.09 -8.56
C GLY A 193 -22.24 3.57 -8.36
N PHE A 194 -22.17 3.12 -7.10
CA PHE A 194 -22.08 1.72 -6.70
C PHE A 194 -23.31 1.31 -5.90
N GLU A 195 -23.55 0.00 -5.78
CA GLU A 195 -24.34 -0.54 -4.69
C GLU A 195 -23.53 -0.41 -3.40
N THR A 196 -24.11 0.13 -2.33
CA THR A 196 -23.33 0.43 -1.12
C THR A 196 -23.94 -0.10 0.18
N GLU A 197 -23.07 -0.38 1.15
CA GLU A 197 -23.47 -0.72 2.51
C GLU A 197 -22.68 0.12 3.53
N PHE A 198 -23.39 0.95 4.31
CA PHE A 198 -22.79 1.75 5.38
C PHE A 198 -22.48 0.88 6.61
N ARG A 199 -21.20 0.74 6.95
CA ARG A 199 -20.71 -0.12 8.06
C ARG A 199 -20.31 0.67 9.31
N SER A 200 -20.66 1.94 9.38
CA SER A 200 -20.28 2.84 10.47
C SER A 200 -21.49 3.39 11.22
N LYS A 201 -21.23 3.99 12.38
CA LYS A 201 -22.22 4.84 13.05
C LYS A 201 -22.03 6.26 12.54
N VAL A 202 -23.11 7.03 12.44
CA VAL A 202 -23.05 8.46 12.09
C VAL A 202 -22.19 9.26 13.09
N ALA A 203 -21.99 8.78 14.31
CA ALA A 203 -21.09 9.43 15.27
C ALA A 203 -19.59 9.09 15.06
N SER A 204 -19.24 8.16 14.18
CA SER A 204 -17.85 7.71 13.96
C SER A 204 -17.02 8.80 13.28
N LYS A 205 -15.74 8.90 13.68
CA LYS A 205 -14.75 9.79 13.04
C LYS A 205 -14.44 9.40 11.59
N THR A 206 -14.43 8.10 11.34
CA THR A 206 -14.19 7.49 10.03
C THR A 206 -15.47 6.79 9.60
N TYR A 207 -15.86 6.96 8.35
CA TYR A 207 -16.97 6.24 7.75
C TYR A 207 -16.45 5.13 6.87
N LYS A 208 -16.98 3.93 7.08
CA LYS A 208 -16.71 2.75 6.28
C LYS A 208 -17.93 2.41 5.43
N VAL A 209 -17.73 2.32 4.13
CA VAL A 209 -18.73 1.95 3.13
C VAL A 209 -18.21 0.74 2.39
N LEU A 210 -18.95 -0.36 2.32
CA LEU A 210 -18.66 -1.44 1.36
C LEU A 210 -19.29 -1.08 0.03
N ILE A 211 -18.62 -1.42 -1.06
CA ILE A 211 -19.12 -1.17 -2.42
C ILE A 211 -19.19 -2.48 -3.21
N ALA A 212 -20.22 -2.59 -4.04
CA ALA A 212 -20.43 -3.71 -4.94
C ALA A 212 -20.98 -3.24 -6.30
N ARG A 213 -20.90 -4.13 -7.29
CA ARG A 213 -21.49 -3.93 -8.61
C ARG A 213 -22.09 -5.24 -9.10
N GLY A 214 -23.41 -5.28 -9.30
CA GLY A 214 -24.09 -6.51 -9.71
C GLY A 214 -23.83 -7.65 -8.72
N ASP A 215 -23.94 -7.35 -7.42
CA ASP A 215 -23.63 -8.25 -6.30
C ASP A 215 -22.14 -8.68 -6.16
N GLU A 216 -21.22 -8.25 -7.04
CA GLU A 216 -19.79 -8.52 -6.89
C GLU A 216 -19.13 -7.51 -5.92
N PRO A 217 -18.51 -7.95 -4.81
CA PRO A 217 -17.84 -7.06 -3.87
C PRO A 217 -16.58 -6.42 -4.48
N MET A 218 -16.48 -5.09 -4.33
CA MET A 218 -15.36 -4.29 -4.87
C MET A 218 -14.48 -3.68 -3.77
N GLY A 219 -14.51 -4.27 -2.58
CA GLY A 219 -13.76 -3.80 -1.41
C GLY A 219 -14.54 -2.81 -0.56
N GLY A 220 -13.82 -1.87 0.05
CA GLY A 220 -14.43 -0.87 0.93
C GLY A 220 -13.77 0.49 0.85
N LEU A 221 -14.56 1.52 1.08
CA LEU A 221 -14.14 2.90 1.14
C LEU A 221 -14.10 3.35 2.59
N LEU A 222 -12.96 3.93 3.01
CA LEU A 222 -12.85 4.68 4.26
C LEU A 222 -12.83 6.17 3.95
N PHE A 223 -13.74 6.91 4.58
CA PHE A 223 -13.79 8.36 4.52
C PHE A 223 -13.36 8.97 5.85
N THR A 224 -12.48 9.96 5.80
CA THR A 224 -12.18 10.84 6.93
C THR A 224 -12.53 12.28 6.58
N PHE A 225 -12.99 13.01 7.60
CA PHE A 225 -13.52 14.37 7.46
C PHE A 225 -12.81 15.26 8.49
N ASP A 226 -11.62 15.74 8.14
CA ASP A 226 -10.81 16.55 9.02
C ASP A 226 -11.21 18.03 8.87
N ALA A 227 -11.73 18.63 9.93
CA ALA A 227 -12.08 20.05 9.93
C ALA A 227 -10.82 20.90 9.69
N ALA A 228 -10.92 21.84 8.75
CA ALA A 228 -9.90 22.81 8.43
C ALA A 228 -10.40 24.23 8.76
N SER A 229 -9.50 25.22 8.70
CA SER A 229 -9.84 26.61 8.96
C SER A 229 -10.90 27.14 8.00
N ASN A 230 -11.69 28.10 8.49
CA ASN A 230 -12.71 28.85 7.72
C ASN A 230 -13.87 27.98 7.20
N GLY A 231 -14.34 27.02 8.00
CA GLY A 231 -15.47 26.15 7.62
C GLY A 231 -15.17 25.23 6.43
N ARG A 232 -13.89 24.92 6.21
CA ARG A 232 -13.44 23.99 5.18
C ARG A 232 -13.22 22.61 5.77
N THR A 233 -13.22 21.58 4.94
CA THR A 233 -13.00 20.21 5.38
C THR A 233 -12.03 19.50 4.45
N LYS A 234 -11.00 18.87 5.00
CA LYS A 234 -10.19 17.90 4.28
C LYS A 234 -10.91 16.56 4.26
N LEU A 235 -11.44 16.20 3.10
CA LEU A 235 -12.02 14.89 2.83
C LEU A 235 -10.91 13.97 2.31
N ALA A 236 -10.71 12.82 2.95
CA ALA A 236 -9.89 11.74 2.40
C ALA A 236 -10.75 10.51 2.11
N ILE A 237 -10.43 9.82 1.02
CA ILE A 237 -11.02 8.56 0.60
C ILE A 237 -9.91 7.54 0.40
N SER A 238 -10.08 6.39 1.05
CA SER A 238 -9.19 5.23 0.94
C SER A 238 -9.99 4.03 0.44
N HIS A 239 -9.66 3.55 -0.75
CA HIS A 239 -10.24 2.36 -1.35
C HIS A 239 -9.37 1.15 -0.99
N GLU A 240 -9.87 0.34 -0.08
CA GLU A 240 -9.20 -0.82 0.49
C GLU A 240 -9.63 -2.12 -0.19
N LYS A 241 -8.82 -3.18 0.00
CA LYS A 241 -9.04 -4.54 -0.52
C LYS A 241 -8.98 -4.64 -2.04
N LEU A 242 -8.15 -3.82 -2.69
CA LEU A 242 -7.80 -4.01 -4.09
C LEU A 242 -6.95 -5.29 -4.20
N GLN A 243 -7.20 -6.12 -5.22
CA GLN A 243 -6.56 -7.44 -5.30
C GLN A 243 -5.30 -7.40 -6.17
N VAL A 244 -5.24 -6.47 -7.12
CA VAL A 244 -4.11 -6.31 -8.04
C VAL A 244 -3.43 -4.96 -7.78
N PHE A 245 -2.10 -4.93 -7.88
CA PHE A 245 -1.31 -3.73 -7.64
C PHE A 245 -1.66 -2.58 -8.58
N ASP A 246 -1.88 -2.88 -9.86
CA ASP A 246 -2.19 -1.88 -10.89
C ASP A 246 -3.56 -1.21 -10.68
N GLU A 247 -4.44 -1.80 -9.84
CA GLU A 247 -5.68 -1.14 -9.42
C GLU A 247 -5.41 0.13 -8.61
N ILE A 248 -4.23 0.27 -7.97
CA ILE A 248 -3.93 1.45 -7.15
C ILE A 248 -3.96 2.72 -7.98
N GLU A 249 -3.21 2.76 -9.09
CA GLU A 249 -3.14 3.97 -9.93
C GLU A 249 -4.45 4.21 -10.69
N LEU A 250 -5.15 3.14 -11.08
CA LEU A 250 -6.49 3.20 -11.65
C LEU A 250 -7.47 3.92 -10.70
N TRP A 251 -7.62 3.43 -9.47
CA TRP A 251 -8.56 3.99 -8.51
C TRP A 251 -8.11 5.35 -7.99
N LYS A 252 -6.80 5.59 -7.87
CA LYS A 252 -6.26 6.91 -7.56
C LYS A 252 -6.63 7.97 -8.61
N ALA A 253 -6.61 7.63 -9.89
CA ALA A 253 -7.04 8.52 -10.96
C ALA A 253 -8.56 8.76 -10.85
N TYR A 254 -9.35 7.68 -10.77
CA TYR A 254 -10.80 7.77 -10.63
C TYR A 254 -11.25 8.62 -9.44
N TRP A 255 -10.69 8.39 -8.25
CA TRP A 255 -11.05 9.15 -7.05
C TRP A 255 -10.53 10.60 -7.07
N GLY A 256 -9.48 10.89 -7.84
CA GLY A 256 -9.05 12.26 -8.12
C GLY A 256 -10.14 13.01 -8.90
N ASP A 257 -10.59 12.43 -10.01
CA ASP A 257 -11.65 12.99 -10.84
C ASP A 257 -12.99 13.08 -10.09
N TRP A 258 -13.29 12.12 -9.22
CA TRP A 258 -14.47 12.16 -8.35
C TRP A 258 -14.41 13.33 -7.36
N LEU A 259 -13.24 13.61 -6.77
CA LEU A 259 -13.07 14.78 -5.89
C LEU A 259 -13.17 16.10 -6.66
N ASP A 260 -12.68 16.15 -7.91
CA ASP A 260 -12.89 17.30 -8.81
C ASP A 260 -14.38 17.52 -9.13
N ALA A 261 -15.12 16.43 -9.37
CA ALA A 261 -16.55 16.49 -9.61
C ALA A 261 -17.32 16.96 -8.37
N LEU A 262 -16.99 16.43 -7.19
CA LEU A 262 -17.61 16.82 -5.93
C LEU A 262 -17.36 18.30 -5.62
N GLU A 263 -16.12 18.77 -5.74
CA GLU A 263 -15.79 20.18 -5.49
C GLU A 263 -16.58 21.12 -6.41
N ALA A 264 -16.68 20.79 -7.70
CA ALA A 264 -17.43 21.59 -8.66
C ALA A 264 -18.94 21.65 -8.34
N SER A 265 -19.52 20.60 -7.76
CA SER A 265 -20.93 20.55 -7.38
C SER A 265 -21.26 21.25 -6.05
N LEU A 266 -20.24 21.57 -5.25
CA LEU A 266 -20.39 22.24 -3.94
C LEU A 266 -20.46 23.77 -4.04
N VAL A 267 -20.12 24.35 -5.19
CA VAL A 267 -20.21 25.80 -5.49
C VAL A 267 -21.66 26.15 -5.84
#